data_AF-A0AAN6D2U2-F1
#
_entry.id   AF-A0AAN6D2U2-F1
#
_cell.length_a   1.000
_cell.length_b   1.000
_cell.length_c   1.000
_cell.angle_alpha   90.00
_cell.angle_beta   90.00
_cell.angle_gamma   90.00
#
_symmetry.space_group_name_H-M   'P 1'
#
loop_
_entity.id
_entity.type
_entity.pdbx_description
1 polymer ?
#
loop_
_entity_poly.entity_id
_entity_poly.type
_entity_poly.pdbx_seq_one_letter_code
_entity_poly.pdbx_strand_id
1 'polypeptide(L)'
;MWSQGELSDGISDRLHPLAAKHHERMGSNLLPQSLPIIVLSGCVTRSLFFFSMSLVALITGTNSNLGLNIAYRLLAEVPSETRLTIIVTSRTLPKAIEAINKIKEHNEKHVRRRAILDFDYVLVDFSNMVSILAAIHELKKMHRKLDYLFVNAAQGVYSGIDWIQATKEVLASPVQASTFPTYKIQKVGVRSADGLGLVFQANVFGPYYFVQHLAEPLLSHSENPRVVWISSIMSKPSFLSFDDLQLLRSDISYEGSKRLVDLLHLGTYKELKSKYGINQYLTHPGIFTSFSFFQYLNPLTFYGMLLMFYVARLCGSPWHNISGWKGANAPIFVCLEAKPELDLQEKKYGSACTITGKEYLKIAEIDATGQADVAKYFKDLKLQWDEKLKNQIADTRKVYADD
;
A
#
# COMPACT_ATOMS: atom_id res chain seq x y z
N MET A 1 58.29 -0.06 -8.49
CA MET A 1 59.65 -0.13 -9.05
C MET A 1 59.59 0.59 -10.39
N TRP A 2 60.27 1.73 -10.47
CA TRP A 2 60.01 2.87 -11.34
C TRP A 2 60.64 2.76 -12.75
N SER A 3 60.04 3.43 -13.74
CA SER A 3 60.66 4.22 -14.83
C SER A 3 59.62 4.37 -15.96
N GLN A 4 58.99 5.52 -16.21
CA GLN A 4 59.45 6.80 -16.80
C GLN A 4 59.80 6.78 -18.29
N GLY A 5 59.38 7.86 -18.98
CA GLY A 5 59.92 8.39 -20.23
C GLY A 5 58.83 8.89 -21.20
N GLU A 6 58.36 10.15 -21.20
CA GLU A 6 59.00 11.43 -21.64
C GLU A 6 58.86 11.74 -23.15
N LEU A 7 58.21 12.88 -23.50
CA LEU A 7 58.79 14.12 -24.12
C LEU A 7 58.85 14.05 -25.66
N SER A 8 58.69 15.09 -26.50
CA SER A 8 58.49 16.55 -26.35
C SER A 8 58.19 17.19 -27.73
N ASP A 9 57.59 18.39 -27.68
CA ASP A 9 57.78 19.63 -28.45
C ASP A 9 57.86 19.73 -30.00
N GLY A 10 57.28 20.82 -30.51
CA GLY A 10 57.84 21.58 -31.65
C GLY A 10 56.82 22.28 -32.57
N ILE A 11 56.81 23.61 -32.59
CA ILE A 11 55.88 24.51 -33.31
C ILE A 11 56.58 25.30 -34.46
N SER A 12 55.79 25.64 -35.51
CA SER A 12 55.94 26.66 -36.59
C SER A 12 56.94 26.34 -37.72
N ASP A 13 56.73 26.60 -39.02
CA ASP A 13 56.20 27.81 -39.68
C ASP A 13 55.99 27.59 -41.22
N ARG A 14 55.03 28.32 -41.83
CA ARG A 14 55.03 29.00 -43.17
C ARG A 14 54.86 28.30 -44.57
N LEU A 15 53.84 28.84 -45.28
CA LEU A 15 53.76 29.41 -46.67
C LEU A 15 53.40 28.57 -47.95
N HIS A 16 52.17 28.83 -48.47
CA HIS A 16 51.68 29.02 -49.89
C HIS A 16 51.76 27.91 -50.98
N PRO A 17 51.07 28.01 -52.17
CA PRO A 17 49.68 28.36 -52.53
C PRO A 17 49.02 27.46 -53.64
N LEU A 18 47.81 27.85 -54.14
CA LEU A 18 47.07 27.46 -55.38
C LEU A 18 46.13 26.23 -55.29
N ALA A 19 44.98 26.11 -55.94
CA ALA A 19 44.00 26.98 -56.60
C ALA A 19 42.88 26.04 -57.14
N ALA A 20 41.59 26.36 -56.99
CA ALA A 20 40.53 26.11 -57.99
C ALA A 20 39.16 26.61 -57.51
N LYS A 21 38.51 27.38 -58.40
CA LYS A 21 37.21 28.05 -58.29
C LYS A 21 36.03 27.08 -58.50
N HIS A 22 34.86 27.34 -57.90
CA HIS A 22 33.69 27.81 -58.66
C HIS A 22 32.46 28.22 -57.81
N HIS A 23 32.00 29.43 -58.13
CA HIS A 23 30.64 29.98 -58.23
C HIS A 23 29.70 30.16 -57.02
N GLU A 24 29.31 31.44 -56.89
CA GLU A 24 28.28 32.10 -56.10
C GLU A 24 26.84 31.64 -56.40
N ARG A 25 25.94 31.70 -55.40
CA ARG A 25 24.84 32.69 -55.38
C ARG A 25 24.09 32.71 -54.03
N MET A 26 23.76 33.94 -53.62
CA MET A 26 23.16 34.36 -52.36
C MET A 26 21.69 33.92 -52.17
N GLY A 27 21.25 33.85 -50.90
CA GLY A 27 19.83 33.84 -50.55
C GLY A 27 19.54 33.77 -49.05
N SER A 28 19.42 34.94 -48.41
CA SER A 28 18.53 35.29 -47.28
C SER A 28 18.60 34.54 -45.93
N ASN A 29 19.02 35.30 -44.89
CA ASN A 29 18.30 35.59 -43.63
C ASN A 29 17.57 34.46 -42.88
N LEU A 30 17.60 34.30 -41.55
CA LEU A 30 18.12 35.00 -40.38
C LEU A 30 17.87 34.02 -39.21
N LEU A 31 18.90 33.63 -38.46
CA LEU A 31 18.76 32.86 -37.22
C LEU A 31 18.43 33.81 -36.05
N PRO A 32 17.48 33.49 -35.15
CA PRO A 32 17.17 34.38 -34.04
C PRO A 32 18.11 34.15 -32.84
N GLN A 33 18.86 35.21 -32.56
CA GLN A 33 19.06 35.86 -31.26
C GLN A 33 19.70 35.09 -30.09
N SER A 34 20.93 35.52 -29.83
CA SER A 34 21.69 35.47 -28.58
C SER A 34 20.91 36.00 -27.37
N LEU A 35 20.89 35.21 -26.29
CA LEU A 35 20.47 35.62 -24.94
C LEU A 35 21.47 36.64 -24.34
N PRO A 36 21.01 37.68 -23.63
CA PRO A 36 21.90 38.62 -22.96
C PRO A 36 22.43 38.02 -21.65
N ILE A 37 23.75 38.10 -21.45
CA ILE A 37 24.39 37.91 -20.15
C ILE A 37 24.19 39.19 -19.35
N ILE A 38 23.28 39.16 -18.39
CA ILE A 38 23.14 40.20 -17.37
C ILE A 38 24.02 39.82 -16.18
N VAL A 39 25.14 40.51 -16.02
CA VAL A 39 25.95 40.49 -14.81
C VAL A 39 25.27 41.39 -13.77
N LEU A 40 24.62 40.80 -12.78
CA LEU A 40 24.16 41.51 -11.58
C LEU A 40 25.00 41.09 -10.38
N SER A 41 25.72 42.09 -9.87
CA SER A 41 26.43 42.10 -8.60
C SER A 41 25.47 41.93 -7.42
N GLY A 42 25.88 41.13 -6.44
CA GLY A 42 25.40 41.24 -5.05
C GLY A 42 24.12 40.47 -4.69
N CYS A 43 24.25 39.59 -3.69
CA CYS A 43 23.18 38.93 -2.94
C CYS A 43 22.40 37.84 -3.70
N VAL A 44 22.91 36.60 -3.61
CA VAL A 44 22.12 35.39 -3.88
C VAL A 44 21.09 35.23 -2.74
N THR A 45 19.99 35.97 -2.79
CA THR A 45 18.74 35.47 -2.21
C THR A 45 18.27 34.36 -3.15
N ARG A 46 18.70 33.14 -2.81
CA ARG A 46 18.13 31.91 -3.34
C ARG A 46 16.64 31.96 -3.03
N SER A 47 15.84 32.47 -3.96
CA SER A 47 14.40 32.31 -3.94
C SER A 47 14.17 30.81 -4.11
N LEU A 48 14.23 30.10 -2.97
CA LEU A 48 13.73 28.76 -2.82
C LEU A 48 12.24 28.88 -3.15
N PHE A 49 11.90 28.64 -4.42
CA PHE A 49 10.62 28.03 -4.74
C PHE A 49 10.59 26.73 -3.93
N PHE A 50 10.14 26.82 -2.68
CA PHE A 50 9.69 25.68 -1.91
C PHE A 50 8.49 25.17 -2.70
N PHE A 51 8.73 24.22 -3.60
CA PHE A 51 7.67 23.32 -4.02
C PHE A 51 7.15 22.72 -2.72
N SER A 52 5.97 23.15 -2.28
CA SER A 52 5.33 22.56 -1.11
C SER A 52 5.06 21.11 -1.50
N MET A 53 5.91 20.20 -1.02
CA MET A 53 5.74 18.77 -1.23
C MET A 53 4.36 18.41 -0.66
N SER A 54 3.50 17.87 -1.51
CA SER A 54 2.15 17.43 -1.14
C SER A 54 2.06 15.93 -1.31
N LEU A 55 1.54 15.29 -0.26
CA LEU A 55 1.43 13.84 -0.17
C LEU A 55 -0.02 13.47 0.12
N VAL A 56 -0.60 12.61 -0.71
CA VAL A 56 -1.96 12.11 -0.56
C VAL A 56 -1.92 10.61 -0.30
N ALA A 57 -2.37 10.21 0.90
CA ALA A 57 -2.41 8.82 1.32
C ALA A 57 -3.85 8.35 1.55
N LEU A 58 -4.26 7.27 0.87
CA LEU A 58 -5.53 6.61 1.05
C LEU A 58 -5.36 5.34 1.89
N ILE A 59 -6.08 5.25 3.01
CA ILE A 59 -6.01 4.09 3.92
C ILE A 59 -7.34 3.35 3.92
N THR A 60 -7.34 2.11 3.45
CA THR A 60 -8.56 1.27 3.51
C THR A 60 -8.81 0.73 4.92
N GLY A 61 -10.06 0.76 5.41
CA GLY A 61 -10.41 0.28 6.75
C GLY A 61 -9.71 1.06 7.88
N THR A 62 -9.66 2.40 7.77
CA THR A 62 -8.87 3.26 8.67
C THR A 62 -9.30 3.16 10.13
N ASN A 63 -10.59 2.91 10.40
CA ASN A 63 -11.13 2.78 11.75
C ASN A 63 -10.68 1.51 12.50
N SER A 64 -9.90 0.63 11.87
CA SER A 64 -9.26 -0.51 12.53
C SER A 64 -8.04 -0.06 13.35
N ASN A 65 -7.62 -0.89 14.33
CA ASN A 65 -6.44 -0.57 15.14
C ASN A 65 -5.17 -0.39 14.27
N LEU A 66 -4.94 -1.25 13.27
CA LEU A 66 -3.81 -1.09 12.35
C LEU A 66 -3.96 0.13 11.44
N GLY A 67 -5.14 0.35 10.86
CA GLY A 67 -5.40 1.49 9.98
C GLY A 67 -5.14 2.85 10.66
N LEU A 68 -5.58 3.01 11.90
CA LEU A 68 -5.28 4.20 12.72
C LEU A 68 -3.78 4.36 12.94
N ASN A 69 -3.08 3.27 13.27
CA ASN A 69 -1.64 3.35 13.54
C ASN A 69 -0.80 3.58 12.29
N ILE A 70 -1.25 3.14 11.10
CA ILE A 70 -0.66 3.56 9.83
C ILE A 70 -0.81 5.09 9.67
N ALA A 71 -2.00 5.63 9.92
CA ALA A 71 -2.20 7.09 9.87
C ALA A 71 -1.32 7.83 10.90
N TYR A 72 -1.22 7.34 12.13
CA TYR A 72 -0.38 7.94 13.18
C TYR A 72 1.10 7.95 12.80
N ARG A 73 1.61 6.84 12.23
CA ARG A 73 3.00 6.79 11.77
C ARG A 73 3.26 7.69 10.57
N LEU A 74 2.31 7.78 9.61
CA LEU A 74 2.41 8.77 8.53
C LEU A 74 2.52 10.19 9.07
N LEU A 75 1.74 10.55 10.10
CA LEU A 75 1.86 11.85 10.75
C LEU A 75 3.27 12.09 11.31
N ALA A 76 3.83 11.09 11.97
CA ALA A 76 5.11 11.19 12.66
C ALA A 76 6.32 11.17 11.72
N GLU A 77 6.25 10.42 10.62
CA GLU A 77 7.42 10.06 9.82
C GLU A 77 7.49 10.74 8.45
N VAL A 78 6.35 11.19 7.90
CA VAL A 78 6.40 12.11 6.75
C VAL A 78 7.05 13.42 7.22
N PRO A 79 7.99 14.03 6.47
CA PRO A 79 8.61 15.30 6.87
C PRO A 79 7.58 16.35 7.25
N SER A 80 7.78 17.06 8.37
CA SER A 80 6.78 17.94 8.99
C SER A 80 6.39 19.14 8.12
N GLU A 81 7.21 19.45 7.11
CA GLU A 81 7.04 20.53 6.13
C GLU A 81 6.24 20.09 4.89
N THR A 82 5.97 18.79 4.76
CA THR A 82 5.16 18.22 3.67
C THR A 82 3.69 18.38 4.01
N ARG A 83 2.90 18.97 3.10
CA ARG A 83 1.44 18.98 3.19
C ARG A 83 0.95 17.55 3.07
N LEU A 84 0.22 17.07 4.07
CA LEU A 84 -0.23 15.69 4.14
C LEU A 84 -1.76 15.65 4.08
N THR A 85 -2.31 14.97 3.10
CA THR A 85 -3.74 14.66 2.99
C THR A 85 -3.94 13.19 3.30
N ILE A 86 -4.70 12.87 4.35
CA ILE A 86 -5.08 11.49 4.68
C ILE A 86 -6.54 11.29 4.29
N ILE A 87 -6.76 10.45 3.28
CA ILE A 87 -8.09 10.01 2.87
C ILE A 87 -8.41 8.75 3.67
N VAL A 88 -9.39 8.87 4.58
CA VAL A 88 -9.86 7.75 5.37
C VAL A 88 -10.95 6.99 4.65
N THR A 89 -11.11 5.71 4.94
CA THR A 89 -12.26 4.95 4.45
C THR A 89 -13.00 4.28 5.58
N SER A 90 -14.32 4.18 5.43
CA SER A 90 -15.17 3.40 6.31
C SER A 90 -16.46 3.00 5.60
N ARG A 91 -17.23 2.08 6.19
CA ARG A 91 -18.56 1.72 5.67
C ARG A 91 -19.63 2.76 6.00
N THR A 92 -19.37 3.59 7.00
CA THR A 92 -20.34 4.54 7.55
C THR A 92 -19.65 5.86 7.88
N LEU A 93 -20.32 6.98 7.60
CA LEU A 93 -19.81 8.32 7.88
C LEU A 93 -19.41 8.53 9.36
N PRO A 94 -20.19 8.10 10.38
CA PRO A 94 -19.78 8.29 11.77
C PRO A 94 -18.41 7.67 12.11
N LYS A 95 -18.13 6.47 11.60
CA LYS A 95 -16.83 5.79 11.81
C LYS A 95 -15.67 6.48 11.07
N ALA A 96 -15.93 7.08 9.91
CA ALA A 96 -14.92 7.87 9.21
C ALA A 96 -14.58 9.14 10.00
N ILE A 97 -15.60 9.85 10.51
CA ILE A 97 -15.44 11.03 11.37
C ILE A 97 -14.68 10.67 12.66
N GLU A 98 -15.04 9.56 13.30
CA GLU A 98 -14.36 9.07 14.50
C GLU A 98 -12.87 8.81 14.23
N ALA A 99 -12.53 8.18 13.10
CA ALA A 99 -11.15 7.94 12.72
C ALA A 99 -10.39 9.26 12.49
N ILE A 100 -10.98 10.21 11.76
CA ILE A 100 -10.38 11.54 11.53
C ILE A 100 -10.13 12.26 12.86
N ASN A 101 -11.10 12.27 13.76
CA ASN A 101 -10.96 12.93 15.07
C ASN A 101 -9.83 12.32 15.89
N LYS A 102 -9.71 10.99 15.92
CA LYS A 102 -8.60 10.29 16.58
C LYS A 102 -7.23 10.65 15.99
N ILE A 103 -7.14 10.79 14.65
CA ILE A 103 -5.90 11.18 13.97
C ILE A 103 -5.55 12.64 14.26
N LYS A 104 -6.53 13.55 14.27
CA LYS A 104 -6.34 14.96 14.67
C LYS A 104 -5.84 15.08 16.11
N GLU A 105 -6.52 14.40 17.02
CA GLU A 105 -6.15 14.37 18.44
C GLU A 105 -4.73 13.84 18.65
N HIS A 106 -4.36 12.77 17.94
CA HIS A 106 -3.00 12.24 17.99
C HIS A 106 -1.96 13.25 17.48
N ASN A 107 -2.25 13.95 16.38
CA ASN A 107 -1.39 15.00 15.87
C ASN A 107 -1.20 16.11 16.92
N GLU A 108 -2.29 16.63 17.50
CA GLU A 108 -2.24 17.73 18.47
C GLU A 108 -1.44 17.36 19.75
N LYS A 109 -1.60 16.12 20.23
CA LYS A 109 -0.99 15.65 21.47
C LYS A 109 0.46 15.20 21.30
N HIS A 110 0.81 14.56 20.19
CA HIS A 110 2.07 13.82 20.08
C HIS A 110 3.00 14.27 18.95
N VAL A 111 2.48 14.86 17.86
CA VAL A 111 3.29 15.11 16.65
C VAL A 111 3.44 16.61 16.35
N ARG A 112 2.31 17.32 16.24
CA ARG A 112 2.21 18.76 15.93
C ARG A 112 2.91 19.13 14.63
N ARG A 113 2.45 18.55 13.52
CA ARG A 113 2.95 18.84 12.17
C ARG A 113 2.90 20.34 11.85
N ARG A 114 3.94 20.85 11.18
CA ARG A 114 4.07 22.28 10.82
C ARG A 114 3.28 22.65 9.58
N ALA A 115 3.37 21.81 8.55
CA ALA A 115 2.62 21.99 7.32
C ALA A 115 1.15 21.56 7.46
N ILE A 116 0.37 21.91 6.44
CA ILE A 116 -1.06 21.65 6.39
C ILE A 116 -1.31 20.14 6.46
N LEU A 117 -2.22 19.76 7.36
CA LEU A 117 -2.77 18.41 7.49
C LEU A 117 -4.24 18.44 7.09
N ASP A 118 -4.56 17.85 5.94
CA ASP A 118 -5.92 17.74 5.44
C ASP A 118 -6.46 16.32 5.64
N PHE A 119 -7.79 16.24 5.71
CA PHE A 119 -8.50 14.98 5.75
C PHE A 119 -9.60 14.99 4.70
N ASP A 120 -9.76 13.85 4.06
CA ASP A 120 -10.95 13.53 3.28
C ASP A 120 -11.43 12.13 3.67
N TYR A 121 -12.60 11.74 3.19
CA TYR A 121 -13.10 10.39 3.41
C TYR A 121 -13.82 9.85 2.17
N VAL A 122 -13.82 8.52 2.07
CA VAL A 122 -14.66 7.81 1.12
C VAL A 122 -15.38 6.66 1.79
N LEU A 123 -16.67 6.53 1.49
CA LEU A 123 -17.49 5.45 2.03
C LEU A 123 -17.41 4.24 1.11
N VAL A 124 -16.94 3.12 1.65
CA VAL A 124 -16.78 1.88 0.88
C VAL A 124 -17.04 0.65 1.73
N ASP A 125 -17.88 -0.24 1.21
CA ASP A 125 -18.03 -1.61 1.66
C ASP A 125 -17.46 -2.56 0.60
N PHE A 126 -16.33 -3.19 0.92
CA PHE A 126 -15.68 -4.12 0.00
C PHE A 126 -16.47 -5.43 -0.22
N SER A 127 -17.56 -5.65 0.50
CA SER A 127 -18.52 -6.74 0.23
C SER A 127 -19.68 -6.33 -0.67
N ASN A 128 -19.64 -5.12 -1.25
CA ASN A 128 -20.63 -4.59 -2.17
C ASN A 128 -19.95 -3.91 -3.39
N MET A 129 -20.08 -4.51 -4.57
CA MET A 129 -19.42 -4.03 -5.80
C MET A 129 -19.95 -2.67 -6.27
N VAL A 130 -21.22 -2.33 -6.03
CA VAL A 130 -21.77 -1.00 -6.31
C VAL A 130 -21.17 0.05 -5.38
N SER A 131 -20.98 -0.28 -4.10
CA SER A 131 -20.30 0.60 -3.14
C SER A 131 -18.84 0.84 -3.54
N ILE A 132 -18.13 -0.20 -3.97
CA ILE A 132 -16.76 -0.08 -4.50
C ILE A 132 -16.74 0.86 -5.72
N LEU A 133 -17.66 0.69 -6.66
CA LEU A 133 -17.74 1.52 -7.86
C LEU A 133 -18.04 3.00 -7.54
N ALA A 134 -18.97 3.26 -6.62
CA ALA A 134 -19.28 4.62 -6.17
C ALA A 134 -18.05 5.28 -5.51
N ALA A 135 -17.37 4.57 -4.63
CA ALA A 135 -16.13 5.04 -3.99
C ALA A 135 -15.03 5.37 -5.01
N ILE A 136 -14.86 4.53 -6.04
CA ILE A 136 -13.94 4.78 -7.15
C ILE A 136 -14.29 6.08 -7.87
N HIS A 137 -15.58 6.30 -8.17
CA HIS A 137 -16.05 7.49 -8.86
C HIS A 137 -15.82 8.76 -8.02
N GLU A 138 -16.14 8.72 -6.73
CA GLU A 138 -15.90 9.82 -5.80
C GLU A 138 -14.42 10.20 -5.75
N LEU A 139 -13.52 9.22 -5.59
CA LEU A 139 -12.07 9.49 -5.55
C LEU A 139 -11.55 10.13 -6.84
N LYS A 140 -12.00 9.64 -8.00
CA LYS A 140 -11.62 10.20 -9.31
C LYS A 140 -12.08 11.64 -9.50
N LYS A 141 -13.21 12.01 -8.90
CA LYS A 141 -13.77 13.35 -8.98
C LYS A 141 -13.08 14.32 -8.01
N MET A 142 -12.75 13.85 -6.81
CA MET A 142 -12.26 14.69 -5.71
C MET A 142 -10.74 14.86 -5.69
N HIS A 143 -9.99 13.91 -6.26
CA HIS A 143 -8.53 13.92 -6.21
C HIS A 143 -7.91 13.83 -7.60
N ARG A 144 -6.72 14.44 -7.74
CA ARG A 144 -5.95 14.42 -9.00
C ARG A 144 -4.86 13.34 -9.00
N LYS A 145 -4.42 12.92 -7.82
CA LYS A 145 -3.38 11.91 -7.63
C LYS A 145 -3.58 11.15 -6.31
N LEU A 146 -2.98 9.98 -6.21
CA LEU A 146 -2.73 9.27 -4.96
C LEU A 146 -1.26 8.90 -4.92
N ASP A 147 -0.56 9.27 -3.85
CA ASP A 147 0.84 8.88 -3.65
C ASP A 147 0.90 7.50 -3.01
N TYR A 148 0.15 7.28 -1.93
CA TYR A 148 0.11 6.00 -1.21
C TYR A 148 -1.31 5.42 -1.11
N LEU A 149 -1.44 4.13 -1.34
CA LEU A 149 -2.67 3.37 -1.11
C LEU A 149 -2.38 2.17 -0.21
N PHE A 150 -2.89 2.20 1.02
CA PHE A 150 -2.79 1.10 1.98
C PHE A 150 -4.04 0.21 1.88
N VAL A 151 -3.86 -1.00 1.38
CA VAL A 151 -4.89 -2.03 1.28
C VAL A 151 -4.93 -2.84 2.58
N ASN A 152 -5.45 -2.20 3.63
CA ASN A 152 -5.55 -2.69 5.00
C ASN A 152 -6.93 -3.28 5.35
N ALA A 153 -8.00 -2.87 4.66
CA ALA A 153 -9.34 -3.38 4.95
C ALA A 153 -9.38 -4.91 4.89
N ALA A 154 -9.89 -5.53 5.95
CA ALA A 154 -10.05 -6.97 6.04
C ALA A 154 -11.23 -7.31 6.96
N GLN A 155 -11.85 -8.45 6.69
CA GLN A 155 -12.95 -9.02 7.46
C GLN A 155 -12.75 -10.54 7.57
N GLY A 156 -13.11 -11.10 8.72
CA GLY A 156 -13.29 -12.54 8.91
C GLY A 156 -14.75 -12.85 9.23
N VAL A 157 -15.14 -14.12 9.07
CA VAL A 157 -16.48 -14.61 9.42
C VAL A 157 -16.38 -15.61 10.57
N TYR A 158 -16.20 -15.11 11.78
CA TYR A 158 -16.02 -15.95 12.96
C TYR A 158 -17.38 -16.40 13.54
N SER A 159 -17.42 -17.63 14.07
CA SER A 159 -18.54 -18.16 14.85
C SER A 159 -18.19 -18.34 16.32
N GLY A 160 -16.90 -18.40 16.67
CA GLY A 160 -16.44 -18.47 18.05
C GLY A 160 -15.00 -18.93 18.19
N ILE A 161 -14.69 -19.37 19.41
CA ILE A 161 -13.41 -19.96 19.80
C ILE A 161 -13.70 -21.37 20.31
N ASP A 162 -12.98 -22.38 19.81
CA ASP A 162 -12.97 -23.71 20.44
C ASP A 162 -12.14 -23.63 21.72
N TRP A 163 -12.81 -23.45 22.85
CA TRP A 163 -12.13 -23.28 24.14
C TRP A 163 -11.40 -24.53 24.60
N ILE A 164 -11.88 -25.72 24.25
CA ILE A 164 -11.20 -26.98 24.62
C ILE A 164 -9.89 -27.09 23.86
N GLN A 165 -9.92 -26.84 22.55
CA GLN A 165 -8.73 -26.83 21.72
C GLN A 165 -7.77 -25.70 22.12
N ALA A 166 -8.29 -24.50 22.40
CA ALA A 166 -7.49 -23.37 22.88
C ALA A 166 -6.74 -23.73 24.17
N THR A 167 -7.41 -24.33 25.16
CA THR A 167 -6.76 -24.77 26.40
C THR A 167 -5.69 -25.83 26.11
N LYS A 168 -5.97 -26.83 25.28
CA LYS A 168 -4.99 -27.88 24.91
C LYS A 168 -3.75 -27.29 24.24
N GLU A 169 -3.93 -26.42 23.25
CA GLU A 169 -2.82 -25.78 22.53
C GLU A 169 -2.00 -24.87 23.44
N VAL A 170 -2.65 -24.05 24.27
CA VAL A 170 -1.97 -23.13 25.19
C VAL A 170 -1.16 -23.91 26.23
N LEU A 171 -1.69 -25.02 26.76
CA LEU A 171 -0.95 -25.88 27.70
C LEU A 171 0.21 -26.64 27.02
N ALA A 172 0.04 -27.06 25.77
CA ALA A 172 1.06 -27.82 25.05
C ALA A 172 2.20 -26.96 24.51
N SER A 173 1.89 -25.82 23.90
CA SER A 173 2.87 -24.89 23.35
C SER A 173 2.30 -23.47 23.32
N PRO A 174 2.50 -22.69 24.39
CA PRO A 174 1.92 -21.36 24.52
C PRO A 174 2.38 -20.36 23.43
N VAL A 175 3.63 -20.49 22.97
CA VAL A 175 4.19 -19.68 21.87
C VAL A 175 3.54 -20.05 20.54
N GLN A 176 3.37 -21.34 20.26
CA GLN A 176 2.73 -21.79 19.02
C GLN A 176 1.24 -21.40 19.01
N ALA A 177 0.54 -21.61 20.11
CA ALA A 177 -0.88 -21.26 20.25
C ALA A 177 -1.14 -19.77 20.01
N SER A 178 -0.26 -18.90 20.51
CA SER A 178 -0.37 -17.45 20.30
C SER A 178 0.11 -16.98 18.92
N THR A 179 0.96 -17.76 18.24
CA THR A 179 1.49 -17.41 16.90
C THR A 179 0.61 -17.92 15.76
N PHE A 180 0.17 -19.18 15.83
CA PHE A 180 -0.61 -19.88 14.80
C PHE A 180 -1.79 -20.61 15.44
N PRO A 181 -2.77 -19.88 16.00
CA PRO A 181 -3.90 -20.50 16.70
C PRO A 181 -4.75 -21.33 15.75
N THR A 182 -5.04 -22.59 16.12
CA THR A 182 -5.96 -23.46 15.34
C THR A 182 -7.37 -23.58 15.92
N TYR A 183 -7.62 -22.92 17.05
CA TYR A 183 -8.90 -22.90 17.78
C TYR A 183 -9.89 -21.81 17.33
N LYS A 184 -9.65 -21.14 16.21
CA LYS A 184 -10.57 -20.11 15.67
C LYS A 184 -11.64 -20.78 14.83
N ILE A 185 -12.91 -20.64 15.21
CA ILE A 185 -14.01 -21.21 14.44
C ILE A 185 -14.51 -20.17 13.43
N GLN A 186 -14.46 -20.51 12.14
CA GLN A 186 -14.96 -19.67 11.05
C GLN A 186 -16.19 -20.31 10.40
N LYS A 187 -17.07 -19.49 9.86
CA LYS A 187 -18.25 -19.93 9.11
C LYS A 187 -17.86 -20.32 7.69
N VAL A 188 -18.38 -21.45 7.23
CA VAL A 188 -18.19 -21.96 5.86
C VAL A 188 -19.38 -21.54 4.98
N GLY A 189 -19.15 -21.34 3.68
CA GLY A 189 -20.21 -21.10 2.69
C GLY A 189 -20.81 -19.70 2.68
N VAL A 190 -20.23 -18.74 3.40
CA VAL A 190 -20.78 -17.38 3.51
C VAL A 190 -20.55 -16.59 2.21
N ARG A 191 -21.64 -16.09 1.64
CA ARG A 191 -21.64 -15.24 0.44
C ARG A 191 -21.99 -13.79 0.77
N SER A 192 -21.50 -12.86 -0.03
CA SER A 192 -21.97 -11.47 -0.06
C SER A 192 -23.30 -11.34 -0.80
N ALA A 193 -23.89 -10.14 -0.77
CA ALA A 193 -25.06 -9.82 -1.59
C ALA A 193 -24.77 -9.89 -3.10
N ASP A 194 -23.50 -9.77 -3.50
CA ASP A 194 -23.04 -9.90 -4.88
C ASP A 194 -22.90 -11.36 -5.35
N GLY A 195 -23.20 -12.33 -4.47
CA GLY A 195 -23.13 -13.76 -4.76
C GLY A 195 -21.72 -14.37 -4.74
N LEU A 196 -20.70 -13.56 -4.45
CA LEU A 196 -19.31 -13.99 -4.28
C LEU A 196 -19.07 -14.50 -2.86
N GLY A 197 -18.02 -15.32 -2.66
CA GLY A 197 -17.56 -15.64 -1.31
C GLY A 197 -17.23 -14.37 -0.50
N LEU A 198 -17.82 -14.22 0.68
CA LEU A 198 -17.82 -12.95 1.42
C LEU A 198 -16.41 -12.50 1.79
N VAL A 199 -15.60 -13.41 2.35
CA VAL A 199 -14.22 -13.12 2.77
C VAL A 199 -13.32 -12.90 1.55
N PHE A 200 -13.51 -13.71 0.49
CA PHE A 200 -12.81 -13.52 -0.79
C PHE A 200 -13.05 -12.13 -1.37
N GLN A 201 -14.32 -11.71 -1.45
CA GLN A 201 -14.67 -10.41 -2.00
C GLN A 201 -14.15 -9.27 -1.13
N ALA A 202 -14.44 -9.30 0.18
CA ALA A 202 -14.10 -8.20 1.07
C ALA A 202 -12.59 -8.00 1.25
N ASN A 203 -11.80 -9.07 1.23
CA ASN A 203 -10.36 -9.00 1.54
C ASN A 203 -9.46 -8.98 0.31
N VAL A 204 -9.95 -9.46 -0.85
CA VAL A 204 -9.09 -9.69 -2.01
C VAL A 204 -9.69 -9.08 -3.27
N PHE A 205 -10.83 -9.59 -3.76
CA PHE A 205 -11.35 -9.17 -5.07
C PHE A 205 -11.86 -7.73 -5.10
N GLY A 206 -12.63 -7.31 -4.10
CA GLY A 206 -13.11 -5.94 -4.01
C GLY A 206 -11.97 -4.92 -3.94
N PRO A 207 -11.00 -5.09 -3.02
CA PRO A 207 -9.82 -4.23 -2.97
C PRO A 207 -8.95 -4.31 -4.24
N TYR A 208 -8.83 -5.46 -4.89
CA TYR A 208 -8.14 -5.59 -6.18
C TYR A 208 -8.83 -4.75 -7.25
N TYR A 209 -10.15 -4.92 -7.40
CA TYR A 209 -10.96 -4.15 -8.35
C TYR A 209 -10.81 -2.65 -8.11
N PHE A 210 -10.83 -2.24 -6.84
CA PHE A 210 -10.59 -0.87 -6.41
C PHE A 210 -9.21 -0.36 -6.84
N VAL A 211 -8.12 -1.06 -6.51
CA VAL A 211 -6.75 -0.69 -6.92
C VAL A 211 -6.64 -0.55 -8.43
N GLN A 212 -7.13 -1.53 -9.20
CA GLN A 212 -7.04 -1.54 -10.66
C GLN A 212 -7.73 -0.32 -11.29
N HIS A 213 -8.86 0.13 -10.73
CA HIS A 213 -9.60 1.28 -11.24
C HIS A 213 -9.04 2.64 -10.82
N LEU A 214 -8.15 2.68 -9.82
CA LEU A 214 -7.44 3.88 -9.37
C LEU A 214 -6.02 3.97 -9.96
N ALA A 215 -5.50 2.88 -10.53
CA ALA A 215 -4.13 2.77 -11.05
C ALA A 215 -3.80 3.87 -12.07
N GLU A 216 -4.60 3.99 -13.13
CA GLU A 216 -4.40 4.98 -14.19
C GLU A 216 -4.88 6.40 -13.82
N PRO A 217 -6.09 6.62 -13.27
CA PRO A 217 -6.57 7.99 -13.10
C PRO A 217 -5.97 8.72 -11.89
N LEU A 218 -5.38 8.02 -10.93
CA LEU A 218 -4.85 8.63 -9.71
C LEU A 218 -3.42 8.22 -9.38
N LEU A 219 -3.12 6.92 -9.35
CA LEU A 219 -1.81 6.45 -8.88
C LEU A 219 -0.70 6.80 -9.89
N SER A 220 -0.91 6.62 -11.19
CA SER A 220 0.12 6.97 -12.20
C SER A 220 0.41 8.47 -12.33
N HIS A 221 -0.33 9.33 -11.65
CA HIS A 221 -0.04 10.77 -11.55
C HIS A 221 0.89 11.13 -10.38
N SER A 222 1.20 10.18 -9.50
CA SER A 222 2.25 10.36 -8.49
C SER A 222 3.62 10.14 -9.10
N GLU A 223 4.63 10.84 -8.59
CA GLU A 223 6.04 10.63 -8.96
C GLU A 223 6.56 9.28 -8.44
N ASN A 224 6.04 8.80 -7.30
CA ASN A 224 6.47 7.55 -6.68
C ASN A 224 5.29 6.78 -6.08
N PRO A 225 4.32 6.32 -6.90
CA PRO A 225 3.11 5.70 -6.40
C PRO A 225 3.41 4.38 -5.69
N ARG A 226 2.84 4.21 -4.49
CA ARG A 226 2.96 2.98 -3.69
C ARG A 226 1.60 2.38 -3.39
N VAL A 227 1.44 1.10 -3.70
CA VAL A 227 0.31 0.28 -3.25
C VAL A 227 0.83 -0.73 -2.25
N VAL A 228 0.29 -0.73 -1.03
CA VAL A 228 0.75 -1.60 0.06
C VAL A 228 -0.36 -2.56 0.47
N TRP A 229 -0.16 -3.84 0.17
CA TRP A 229 -1.05 -4.90 0.60
C TRP A 229 -0.73 -5.36 2.02
N ILE A 230 -1.75 -5.40 2.88
CA ILE A 230 -1.63 -5.91 4.24
C ILE A 230 -2.09 -7.38 4.29
N SER A 231 -1.12 -8.28 4.24
CA SER A 231 -1.32 -9.71 4.41
C SER A 231 -1.13 -10.12 5.89
N SER A 232 -0.83 -11.40 6.14
CA SER A 232 -0.65 -12.00 7.47
C SER A 232 0.55 -12.94 7.49
N ILE A 233 1.09 -13.22 8.68
CA ILE A 233 2.01 -14.36 8.88
C ILE A 233 1.33 -15.70 8.61
N MET A 234 -0.01 -15.75 8.68
CA MET A 234 -0.83 -16.92 8.41
C MET A 234 -1.29 -16.93 6.94
N SER A 235 -0.35 -17.16 6.02
CA SER A 235 -0.61 -17.20 4.57
C SER A 235 0.14 -18.34 3.88
N LYS A 236 0.25 -19.50 4.54
CA LYS A 236 0.93 -20.68 4.00
C LYS A 236 0.17 -21.25 2.79
N PRO A 237 0.85 -21.96 1.87
CA PRO A 237 0.19 -22.63 0.73
C PRO A 237 -0.97 -23.55 1.15
N SER A 238 -0.83 -24.24 2.29
CA SER A 238 -1.85 -25.14 2.84
C SER A 238 -3.19 -24.48 3.19
N PHE A 239 -3.27 -23.15 3.24
CA PHE A 239 -4.49 -22.42 3.57
C PHE A 239 -5.37 -22.09 2.37
N LEU A 240 -4.93 -22.40 1.15
CA LEU A 240 -5.67 -22.12 -0.07
C LEU A 240 -5.77 -23.37 -0.94
N SER A 241 -6.99 -23.71 -1.34
CA SER A 241 -7.23 -24.64 -2.44
C SER A 241 -7.51 -23.84 -3.73
N PHE A 242 -6.83 -24.20 -4.82
CA PHE A 242 -7.07 -23.58 -6.14
C PHE A 242 -8.43 -23.96 -6.74
N ASP A 243 -9.05 -25.04 -6.25
CA ASP A 243 -10.42 -25.41 -6.62
C ASP A 243 -11.49 -24.59 -5.87
N ASP A 244 -11.09 -23.75 -4.90
CA ASP A 244 -11.99 -22.92 -4.09
C ASP A 244 -11.42 -21.51 -3.89
N LEU A 245 -11.10 -20.82 -4.99
CA LEU A 245 -10.59 -19.44 -4.94
C LEU A 245 -11.55 -18.46 -4.26
N GLN A 246 -12.85 -18.73 -4.24
CA GLN A 246 -13.83 -17.92 -3.52
C GLN A 246 -13.97 -18.27 -2.02
N LEU A 247 -13.24 -19.29 -1.54
CA LEU A 247 -13.17 -19.66 -0.13
C LEU A 247 -14.54 -20.04 0.47
N LEU A 248 -15.40 -20.65 -0.34
CA LEU A 248 -16.75 -21.04 0.07
C LEU A 248 -16.78 -22.37 0.80
N ARG A 249 -15.81 -23.26 0.52
CA ARG A 249 -15.71 -24.59 1.14
C ARG A 249 -14.69 -24.62 2.27
N SER A 250 -13.85 -23.60 2.39
CA SER A 250 -12.83 -23.47 3.43
C SER A 250 -13.39 -23.07 4.79
N ASP A 251 -12.96 -23.77 5.84
CA ASP A 251 -13.14 -23.43 7.27
C ASP A 251 -12.05 -22.50 7.82
N ILE A 252 -11.10 -22.09 6.98
CA ILE A 252 -9.99 -21.18 7.27
C ILE A 252 -9.93 -20.05 6.23
N SER A 253 -11.10 -19.56 5.83
CA SER A 253 -11.28 -18.56 4.77
C SER A 253 -10.46 -17.28 4.99
N TYR A 254 -10.27 -16.82 6.24
CA TYR A 254 -9.44 -15.64 6.50
C TYR A 254 -7.98 -15.87 6.05
N GLU A 255 -7.36 -16.97 6.49
CA GLU A 255 -6.00 -17.36 6.12
C GLU A 255 -5.86 -17.60 4.61
N GLY A 256 -6.84 -18.29 4.01
CA GLY A 256 -6.91 -18.49 2.56
C GLY A 256 -6.96 -17.17 1.79
N SER A 257 -7.71 -16.18 2.29
CA SER A 257 -7.74 -14.84 1.68
C SER A 257 -6.40 -14.12 1.76
N LYS A 258 -5.63 -14.31 2.85
CA LYS A 258 -4.29 -13.73 2.99
C LYS A 258 -3.27 -14.43 2.09
N ARG A 259 -3.40 -15.75 1.88
CA ARG A 259 -2.64 -16.46 0.84
C ARG A 259 -2.98 -15.98 -0.57
N LEU A 260 -4.26 -15.71 -0.86
CA LEU A 260 -4.66 -15.12 -2.15
C LEU A 260 -4.08 -13.73 -2.36
N VAL A 261 -4.04 -12.88 -1.33
CA VAL A 261 -3.37 -11.56 -1.41
C VAL A 261 -1.89 -11.73 -1.76
N ASP A 262 -1.19 -12.69 -1.16
CA ASP A 262 0.22 -12.96 -1.48
C ASP A 262 0.41 -13.33 -2.97
N LEU A 263 -0.40 -14.27 -3.49
CA LEU A 263 -0.33 -14.71 -4.88
C LEU A 263 -0.77 -13.65 -5.88
N LEU A 264 -1.83 -12.91 -5.55
CA LEU A 264 -2.31 -11.78 -6.35
C LEU A 264 -1.21 -10.73 -6.46
N HIS A 265 -0.56 -10.38 -5.34
CA HIS A 265 0.51 -9.41 -5.33
C HIS A 265 1.65 -9.81 -6.28
N LEU A 266 2.13 -11.05 -6.16
CA LEU A 266 3.18 -11.58 -7.02
C LEU A 266 2.75 -11.61 -8.51
N GLY A 267 1.48 -11.89 -8.77
CA GLY A 267 0.92 -11.95 -10.10
C GLY A 267 0.70 -10.58 -10.78
N THR A 268 0.68 -9.48 -10.02
CA THR A 268 0.29 -8.15 -10.55
C THR A 268 1.36 -7.06 -10.43
N TYR A 269 2.33 -7.17 -9.51
CA TYR A 269 3.25 -6.05 -9.22
C TYR A 269 4.07 -5.62 -10.44
N LYS A 270 4.57 -6.56 -11.26
CA LYS A 270 5.37 -6.26 -12.45
C LYS A 270 4.55 -5.50 -13.50
N GLU A 271 3.31 -5.94 -13.72
CA GLU A 271 2.40 -5.30 -14.67
C GLU A 271 2.09 -3.86 -14.22
N LEU A 272 1.70 -3.67 -12.95
CA LEU A 272 1.42 -2.35 -12.39
C LEU A 272 2.63 -1.42 -12.47
N LYS A 273 3.84 -1.94 -12.21
CA LYS A 273 5.08 -1.17 -12.35
C LYS A 273 5.34 -0.75 -13.79
N SER A 274 5.25 -1.70 -14.73
CA SER A 274 5.54 -1.46 -16.14
C SER A 274 4.52 -0.52 -16.81
N LYS A 275 3.25 -0.62 -16.44
CA LYS A 275 2.15 0.11 -17.08
C LYS A 275 1.90 1.48 -16.46
N TYR A 276 2.04 1.59 -15.13
CA TYR A 276 1.60 2.77 -14.38
C TYR A 276 2.69 3.35 -13.48
N GLY A 277 3.91 2.79 -13.48
CA GLY A 277 5.00 3.23 -12.60
C GLY A 277 4.84 2.84 -11.12
N ILE A 278 3.75 2.15 -10.77
CA ILE A 278 3.35 1.81 -9.40
C ILE A 278 4.29 0.78 -8.81
N ASN A 279 4.86 1.08 -7.65
CA ASN A 279 5.53 0.05 -6.85
C ASN A 279 4.51 -0.57 -5.89
N GLN A 280 4.26 -1.86 -6.05
CA GLN A 280 3.39 -2.62 -5.17
C GLN A 280 4.24 -3.40 -4.17
N TYR A 281 3.89 -3.33 -2.89
CA TYR A 281 4.57 -4.04 -1.81
C TYR A 281 3.58 -4.88 -1.01
N LEU A 282 4.10 -5.99 -0.50
CA LEU A 282 3.37 -6.88 0.38
C LEU A 282 3.97 -6.83 1.78
N THR A 283 3.10 -6.60 2.77
CA THR A 283 3.53 -6.52 4.17
C THR A 283 2.67 -7.42 5.06
N HIS A 284 3.12 -7.62 6.31
CA HIS A 284 2.25 -8.12 7.36
C HIS A 284 2.57 -7.43 8.70
N PRO A 285 1.55 -7.19 9.55
CA PRO A 285 1.74 -6.45 10.80
C PRO A 285 2.28 -7.32 11.94
N GLY A 286 2.50 -8.62 11.70
CA GLY A 286 2.73 -9.57 12.78
C GLY A 286 1.46 -9.72 13.63
N ILE A 287 1.64 -9.95 14.92
CA ILE A 287 0.59 -10.17 15.90
C ILE A 287 0.49 -8.94 16.80
N PHE A 288 -0.67 -8.32 16.78
CA PHE A 288 -1.01 -7.15 17.58
C PHE A 288 -2.46 -7.26 18.03
N THR A 289 -2.87 -6.42 18.98
CA THR A 289 -4.24 -6.42 19.49
C THR A 289 -5.23 -5.99 18.41
N SER A 290 -6.20 -6.85 18.09
CA SER A 290 -7.25 -6.55 17.10
C SER A 290 -8.63 -6.61 17.74
N PHE A 291 -9.50 -5.68 17.35
CA PHE A 291 -10.89 -5.64 17.79
C PHE A 291 -11.74 -6.81 17.25
N SER A 292 -11.26 -7.56 16.24
CA SER A 292 -12.07 -8.58 15.55
C SER A 292 -12.53 -9.74 16.44
N PHE A 293 -11.77 -10.05 17.49
CA PHE A 293 -12.08 -11.15 18.42
C PHE A 293 -12.62 -10.68 19.78
N PHE A 294 -12.70 -9.36 20.02
CA PHE A 294 -13.07 -8.84 21.34
C PHE A 294 -14.46 -9.29 21.79
N GLN A 295 -15.39 -9.47 20.87
CA GLN A 295 -16.73 -9.96 21.19
C GLN A 295 -16.77 -11.41 21.72
N TYR A 296 -15.71 -12.19 21.50
CA TYR A 296 -15.60 -13.57 21.97
C TYR A 296 -14.74 -13.70 23.23
N LEU A 297 -14.17 -12.60 23.74
CA LEU A 297 -13.28 -12.60 24.88
C LEU A 297 -13.95 -11.87 26.05
N ASN A 298 -13.88 -12.48 27.24
CA ASN A 298 -14.17 -11.78 28.49
C ASN A 298 -12.89 -11.10 29.03
N PRO A 299 -12.98 -10.22 30.06
CA PRO A 299 -11.80 -9.53 30.58
C PRO A 299 -10.64 -10.48 30.96
N LEU A 300 -10.94 -11.62 31.61
CA LEU A 300 -9.93 -12.61 32.00
C LEU A 300 -9.17 -13.18 30.79
N THR A 301 -9.89 -13.64 29.79
CA THR A 301 -9.32 -14.23 28.56
C THR A 301 -8.63 -13.20 27.69
N PHE A 302 -9.10 -11.94 27.70
CA PHE A 302 -8.43 -10.82 27.04
C PHE A 302 -7.06 -10.52 27.68
N TYR A 303 -6.99 -10.35 29.00
CA TYR A 303 -5.72 -10.13 29.69
C TYR A 303 -4.82 -11.36 29.66
N GLY A 304 -5.40 -12.57 29.69
CA GLY A 304 -4.67 -13.82 29.47
C GLY A 304 -4.01 -13.87 28.09
N MET A 305 -4.74 -13.54 27.02
CA MET A 305 -4.19 -13.43 25.66
C MET A 305 -3.06 -12.40 25.58
N LEU A 306 -3.22 -11.22 26.22
CA LEU A 306 -2.17 -10.21 26.27
C LEU A 306 -0.92 -10.73 26.97
N LEU A 307 -1.08 -11.36 28.13
CA LEU A 307 0.02 -12.01 28.84
C LEU A 307 0.71 -13.02 27.93
N MET A 308 -0.07 -13.83 27.21
CA MET A 308 0.48 -14.82 26.28
C MET A 308 1.30 -14.19 25.16
N PHE A 309 0.87 -13.05 24.61
CA PHE A 309 1.67 -12.33 23.62
C PHE A 309 3.01 -11.83 24.18
N TYR A 310 3.02 -11.34 25.44
CA TYR A 310 4.26 -10.95 26.10
C TYR A 310 5.17 -12.15 26.38
N VAL A 311 4.62 -13.28 26.85
CA VAL A 311 5.37 -14.53 27.04
C VAL A 311 5.98 -14.99 25.72
N ALA A 312 5.20 -15.03 24.64
CA ALA A 312 5.70 -15.43 23.33
C ALA A 312 6.81 -14.51 22.82
N ARG A 313 6.70 -13.20 23.02
CA ARG A 313 7.79 -12.26 22.72
C ARG A 313 9.04 -12.55 23.55
N LEU A 314 8.91 -12.77 24.86
CA LEU A 314 10.04 -13.09 25.75
C LEU A 314 10.73 -14.40 25.36
N CYS A 315 9.96 -15.38 24.87
CA CYS A 315 10.47 -16.62 24.29
C CYS A 315 11.09 -16.45 22.89
N GLY A 316 11.33 -15.22 22.43
CA GLY A 316 12.04 -14.93 21.20
C GLY A 316 11.17 -14.83 19.95
N SER A 317 9.83 -14.89 20.05
CA SER A 317 8.98 -14.71 18.88
C SER A 317 9.11 -13.29 18.32
N PRO A 318 9.55 -13.12 17.06
CA PRO A 318 9.70 -11.80 16.47
C PRO A 318 8.36 -11.18 16.08
N TRP A 319 7.33 -11.99 15.91
CA TRP A 319 6.05 -11.55 15.36
C TRP A 319 5.11 -10.88 16.35
N HIS A 320 5.38 -11.00 17.65
CA HIS A 320 4.50 -10.46 18.68
C HIS A 320 4.78 -8.97 18.89
N ASN A 321 4.17 -8.12 18.07
CA ASN A 321 4.30 -6.65 18.10
C ASN A 321 3.38 -6.00 19.16
N ILE A 322 2.27 -6.65 19.49
CA ILE A 322 1.29 -6.30 20.54
C ILE A 322 0.56 -4.98 20.28
N SER A 323 1.27 -3.89 19.97
CA SER A 323 0.67 -2.60 19.61
C SER A 323 0.48 -2.44 18.11
N GLY A 324 -0.57 -1.69 17.74
CA GLY A 324 -0.81 -1.33 16.34
C GLY A 324 0.31 -0.49 15.74
N TRP A 325 0.96 0.39 16.54
CA TRP A 325 2.11 1.20 16.12
C TRP A 325 3.23 0.32 15.56
N LYS A 326 3.63 -0.68 16.34
CA LYS A 326 4.65 -1.66 15.96
C LYS A 326 4.20 -2.51 14.77
N GLY A 327 2.92 -2.85 14.73
CA GLY A 327 2.32 -3.52 13.57
C GLY A 327 2.39 -2.70 12.28
N ALA A 328 2.35 -1.37 12.37
CA ALA A 328 2.49 -0.45 11.25
C ALA A 328 3.96 -0.23 10.83
N ASN A 329 4.93 -0.99 11.39
CA ASN A 329 6.35 -0.85 11.04
C ASN A 329 6.62 -1.01 9.53
N ALA A 330 6.39 -2.23 9.03
CA ALA A 330 6.62 -2.60 7.63
C ALA A 330 5.76 -1.82 6.62
N PRO A 331 4.45 -1.58 6.83
CA PRO A 331 3.65 -0.76 5.92
C PRO A 331 4.23 0.62 5.64
N ILE A 332 4.76 1.28 6.67
CA ILE A 332 5.30 2.64 6.52
C ILE A 332 6.69 2.60 5.88
N PHE A 333 7.54 1.65 6.27
CA PHE A 333 8.84 1.46 5.65
C PHE A 333 8.73 1.32 4.13
N VAL A 334 7.81 0.46 3.63
CA VAL A 334 7.68 0.25 2.19
C VAL A 334 7.15 1.46 1.41
N CYS A 335 6.54 2.42 2.10
CA CYS A 335 6.07 3.66 1.51
C CYS A 335 7.12 4.78 1.56
N LEU A 336 7.78 4.97 2.70
CA LEU A 336 8.62 6.14 2.95
C LEU A 336 10.10 5.89 2.68
N GLU A 337 10.57 4.66 2.89
CA GLU A 337 12.00 4.34 2.90
C GLU A 337 12.40 3.38 1.78
N ALA A 338 11.52 2.46 1.40
CA ALA A 338 11.87 1.40 0.46
C ALA A 338 12.24 1.92 -0.93
N LYS A 339 13.42 1.48 -1.38
CA LYS A 339 14.01 1.80 -2.67
C LYS A 339 13.79 0.64 -3.63
N PRO A 340 13.02 0.77 -4.73
CA PRO A 340 12.69 -0.35 -5.61
C PRO A 340 13.89 -1.17 -6.13
N GLU A 341 15.07 -0.57 -6.19
CA GLU A 341 16.34 -1.19 -6.58
C GLU A 341 16.98 -2.08 -5.50
N LEU A 342 16.67 -1.87 -4.22
CA LEU A 342 17.19 -2.65 -3.09
C LEU A 342 16.11 -3.48 -2.41
N ASP A 343 14.91 -2.91 -2.32
CA ASP A 343 13.74 -3.45 -1.65
C ASP A 343 12.82 -4.12 -2.67
N LEU A 344 13.09 -5.40 -2.90
CA LEU A 344 12.43 -6.23 -3.89
C LEU A 344 10.94 -6.39 -3.61
N GLN A 345 10.12 -6.07 -4.62
CA GLN A 345 8.67 -6.15 -4.53
C GLN A 345 8.16 -7.58 -4.40
N GLU A 346 8.86 -8.60 -4.90
CA GLU A 346 8.46 -10.01 -4.70
C GLU A 346 8.61 -10.55 -3.27
N LYS A 347 9.16 -9.76 -2.33
CA LYS A 347 9.31 -10.17 -0.94
C LYS A 347 8.14 -9.72 -0.07
N LYS A 348 7.98 -10.40 1.06
CA LYS A 348 7.02 -10.03 2.09
C LYS A 348 7.72 -9.37 3.27
N TYR A 349 7.34 -8.14 3.57
CA TYR A 349 7.93 -7.35 4.65
C TYR A 349 7.11 -7.47 5.94
N GLY A 350 7.71 -8.06 6.96
CA GLY A 350 7.08 -8.26 8.25
C GLY A 350 7.48 -7.21 9.27
N SER A 351 6.50 -6.58 9.91
CA SER A 351 6.72 -5.87 11.15
C SER A 351 7.14 -6.87 12.23
N ALA A 352 8.30 -6.64 12.85
CA ALA A 352 8.84 -7.52 13.89
C ALA A 352 9.35 -6.70 15.09
N CYS A 353 9.47 -7.38 16.23
CA CYS A 353 10.00 -6.81 17.46
C CYS A 353 11.03 -7.73 18.11
N THR A 354 12.04 -7.13 18.75
CA THR A 354 12.96 -7.85 19.63
C THR A 354 12.25 -8.29 20.91
N ILE A 355 12.93 -9.08 21.75
CA ILE A 355 12.44 -9.46 23.09
C ILE A 355 12.09 -8.23 23.96
N THR A 356 12.85 -7.13 23.80
CA THR A 356 12.62 -5.85 24.50
C THR A 356 11.54 -4.99 23.84
N GLY A 357 11.01 -5.42 22.69
CA GLY A 357 9.98 -4.71 21.95
C GLY A 357 10.51 -3.59 21.05
N LYS A 358 11.80 -3.59 20.69
CA LYS A 358 12.37 -2.69 19.67
C LYS A 358 11.96 -3.17 18.28
N GLU A 359 11.46 -2.26 17.47
CA GLU A 359 10.97 -2.52 16.11
C GLU A 359 12.11 -2.83 15.15
N TYR A 360 11.89 -3.79 14.25
CA TYR A 360 12.71 -4.03 13.07
C TYR A 360 11.86 -4.70 11.97
N LEU A 361 12.46 -4.92 10.81
CA LEU A 361 11.81 -5.59 9.68
C LEU A 361 12.35 -7.01 9.53
N LYS A 362 11.45 -7.95 9.26
CA LYS A 362 11.83 -9.31 8.87
C LYS A 362 11.24 -9.61 7.51
N ILE A 363 12.11 -9.86 6.54
CA ILE A 363 11.75 -10.12 5.15
C ILE A 363 11.61 -11.64 4.97
N ALA A 364 10.55 -12.05 4.28
CA ALA A 364 10.27 -13.45 3.99
C ALA A 364 10.05 -13.68 2.50
N GLU A 365 10.46 -14.87 2.04
CA GLU A 365 10.10 -15.39 0.73
C GLU A 365 8.63 -15.75 0.68
N ILE A 366 8.07 -15.71 -0.53
CA ILE A 366 6.70 -16.09 -0.81
C ILE A 366 6.74 -17.25 -1.80
N ASP A 367 6.05 -18.33 -1.47
CA ASP A 367 5.80 -19.40 -2.42
C ASP A 367 4.95 -18.85 -3.59
N ALA A 368 5.49 -18.86 -4.80
CA ALA A 368 4.86 -18.28 -5.99
C ALA A 368 3.93 -19.25 -6.74
N THR A 369 3.77 -20.48 -6.26
CA THR A 369 2.98 -21.52 -6.94
C THR A 369 1.54 -21.08 -7.12
N GLY A 370 1.05 -21.11 -8.36
CA GLY A 370 -0.31 -20.70 -8.74
C GLY A 370 -0.53 -19.18 -8.90
N GLN A 371 0.52 -18.34 -8.79
CA GLN A 371 0.38 -16.89 -8.95
C GLN A 371 -0.21 -16.47 -10.31
N ALA A 372 0.16 -17.18 -11.39
CA ALA A 372 -0.30 -16.86 -12.74
C ALA A 372 -1.79 -17.21 -12.92
N ASP A 373 -2.22 -18.35 -12.39
CA ASP A 373 -3.61 -18.79 -12.43
C ASP A 373 -4.51 -17.86 -11.61
N VAL A 374 -4.05 -17.47 -10.41
CA VAL A 374 -4.73 -16.47 -9.58
C VAL A 374 -4.81 -15.14 -10.31
N ALA A 375 -3.71 -14.63 -10.88
CA ALA A 375 -3.73 -13.37 -11.62
C ALA A 375 -4.70 -13.40 -12.80
N LYS A 376 -4.73 -14.51 -13.56
CA LYS A 376 -5.66 -14.71 -14.67
C LYS A 376 -7.12 -14.71 -14.18
N TYR A 377 -7.43 -15.50 -13.15
CA TYR A 377 -8.77 -15.56 -12.57
C TYR A 377 -9.27 -14.18 -12.13
N PHE A 378 -8.41 -13.38 -11.49
CA PHE A 378 -8.77 -12.02 -11.06
C PHE A 378 -8.98 -11.06 -12.23
N LYS A 379 -8.18 -11.15 -13.30
CA LYS A 379 -8.37 -10.38 -14.53
C LYS A 379 -9.71 -10.70 -15.20
N ASP A 380 -10.01 -11.99 -15.37
CA ASP A 380 -11.25 -12.46 -15.98
C ASP A 380 -12.46 -12.02 -15.15
N LEU A 381 -12.38 -12.17 -13.82
CA LEU A 381 -13.45 -11.76 -12.92
C LEU A 381 -13.64 -10.23 -12.91
N LYS A 382 -12.57 -9.44 -12.99
CA LYS A 382 -12.66 -7.98 -13.14
C LYS A 382 -13.41 -7.62 -14.41
N LEU A 383 -13.06 -8.19 -15.56
CA LEU A 383 -13.74 -7.91 -16.84
C LEU A 383 -15.24 -8.24 -16.77
N GLN A 384 -15.60 -9.35 -16.13
CA GLN A 384 -17.01 -9.70 -15.91
C GLN A 384 -17.75 -8.65 -15.07
N TRP A 385 -17.10 -8.11 -14.04
CA TRP A 385 -17.69 -7.09 -13.18
C TRP A 385 -17.71 -5.70 -13.81
N ASP A 386 -16.70 -5.36 -14.63
CA ASP A 386 -16.72 -4.14 -15.45
C ASP A 386 -17.98 -4.14 -16.34
N GLU A 387 -18.25 -5.26 -17.01
CA GLU A 387 -19.42 -5.42 -17.88
C GLU A 387 -20.74 -5.38 -17.10
N LYS A 388 -20.82 -6.03 -15.93
CA LYS A 388 -22.01 -5.98 -15.07
C LYS A 388 -22.32 -4.58 -14.55
N LEU A 389 -21.29 -3.77 -14.31
CA LEU A 389 -21.42 -2.45 -13.68
C LEU A 389 -21.41 -1.29 -14.68
N LYS A 390 -21.23 -1.54 -15.97
CA LYS A 390 -21.05 -0.51 -17.01
C LYS A 390 -22.12 0.57 -17.03
N ASN A 391 -23.37 0.23 -16.66
CA ASN A 391 -24.51 1.13 -16.66
C ASN A 391 -24.92 1.63 -15.27
N GLN A 392 -24.14 1.29 -14.23
CA GLN A 392 -24.51 1.58 -12.84
C GLN A 392 -24.29 3.05 -12.46
N ILE A 393 -23.39 3.75 -13.16
CA ILE A 393 -23.18 5.20 -13.01
C ILE A 393 -23.69 5.86 -14.28
N ALA A 394 -24.94 6.32 -14.25
CA ALA A 394 -25.50 7.18 -15.28
C ALA A 394 -25.14 8.65 -14.98
N ASP A 395 -24.51 9.33 -15.92
CA ASP A 395 -24.28 10.77 -15.84
C ASP A 395 -25.60 11.49 -16.14
N THR A 396 -26.41 11.69 -15.10
CA THR A 396 -27.76 12.30 -15.21
C THR A 396 -27.74 13.72 -15.79
N ARG A 397 -26.56 14.34 -15.92
CA ARG A 397 -26.41 15.67 -16.53
C ARG A 397 -26.37 15.68 -18.06
N LYS A 398 -26.22 14.53 -18.73
CA LYS A 398 -26.29 14.47 -20.21
C LYS A 398 -27.72 14.42 -20.76
N VAL A 399 -28.73 14.16 -19.92
CA VAL A 399 -30.12 13.99 -20.37
C VAL A 399 -30.83 15.32 -20.62
N TYR A 400 -30.29 16.45 -20.15
CA TYR A 400 -30.90 17.79 -20.30
C TYR A 400 -30.12 18.73 -21.23
N ALA A 401 -29.20 18.22 -22.03
CA ALA A 401 -28.42 19.05 -22.97
C ALA A 401 -29.02 19.08 -24.39
N ASP A 402 -30.04 18.26 -24.66
CA ASP A 402 -30.65 18.09 -25.99
C ASP A 402 -32.15 18.46 -26.03
N ASP A 403 -32.68 19.15 -25.01
CA ASP A 403 -34.05 19.70 -25.00
C ASP A 403 -34.08 21.22 -25.20
#